data_AF-A0A496BF46-F1
#
_entry.id   AF-A0A496BF46-F1
#
_cell.length_a   1.000
_cell.length_b   1.000
_cell.length_c   1.000
_cell.angle_alpha   90.00
_cell.angle_beta   90.00
_cell.angle_gamma   90.00
#
_symmetry.space_group_name_H-M   'P 1'
#
loop_
_entity.id
_entity.type
_entity.pdbx_description
1 polymer ?
#
loop_
_entity_poly.entity_id
_entity_poly.type
_entity_poly.pdbx_seq_one_letter_code
_entity_poly.pdbx_strand_id
1 'polypeptide(L)'
;MPAPKVIETVPARSAINVPITTKQIQFVFSQSMKQEKNMVYQGMRIKGEPKWIDKQRTTLKLTLMESLKPGAFYRIVLNRGSNNTSNPDNLMKGRWGKPLDEYVLTFMTAPSDTMQSHIGEFNLGSLRDTDKDGLDDGLEAELGTLSTTSDTDADGLTDYEEYCKYRTDPTLADSDGDGIPDGDWNERREYTYSIRAVLELKPPWNLEAMNDLFQDARLMERAVGNRTYSKVEVIVYPYASPILLPTPYPYQLTSEEFRKYTQPTIDLNYSAEMRAEIQDILFGTIHTLDVLVKLQHEIGKMKLAVPLYAPFIYTRKQEEEVIIDHTFFKSIDLEVSNEQIEEALTLNYFGDSMFKQKRHGACISRARLLASMLRAAGIPARVSMAVPMLYYYKGTGEWKHLMKNLSNEAVAGGYAYLPPSAPNEVKIVGHSQVEVYLNNHWIRLGYQINEGPLFAGTDKIFIKIVDAQDFAEVDFTKTWSFVKWVKERPYRTVELSDQDSKYESLFVHSEQDMSDIQTKGDFEDVKNNSSAK
;
A
#
# COMPACT_ATOMS: atom_id res chain seq x y z
N MET A 1 23.92 -14.74 10.13
CA MET A 1 23.43 -14.46 11.51
C MET A 1 22.38 -15.49 11.87
N PRO A 2 22.27 -16.01 13.12
CA PRO A 2 21.27 -17.02 13.45
C PRO A 2 19.86 -16.43 13.43
N ALA A 3 18.91 -17.22 12.92
CA ALA A 3 17.50 -16.90 12.70
C ALA A 3 16.81 -16.30 13.96
N PRO A 4 15.85 -15.37 13.79
CA PRO A 4 15.29 -14.62 14.91
C PRO A 4 14.47 -15.51 15.85
N LYS A 5 14.91 -15.54 17.12
CA LYS A 5 14.09 -15.88 18.28
C LYS A 5 13.41 -14.59 18.71
N VAL A 6 12.08 -14.56 18.66
CA VAL A 6 11.28 -13.35 18.92
C VAL A 6 11.31 -13.04 20.42
N ILE A 7 11.95 -11.93 20.79
CA ILE A 7 12.13 -11.46 22.18
C ILE A 7 12.04 -9.91 22.23
N GLU A 8 10.90 -9.40 22.75
CA GLU A 8 10.58 -8.13 23.49
C GLU A 8 10.99 -6.71 22.95
N THR A 9 10.29 -5.55 23.08
CA THR A 9 9.03 -5.07 23.72
C THR A 9 8.57 -3.66 23.18
N VAL A 10 7.25 -3.40 22.95
CA VAL A 10 6.48 -2.14 22.66
C VAL A 10 6.93 -1.24 21.47
N PRO A 11 6.09 -0.30 21.00
CA PRO A 11 5.27 -0.33 19.77
C PRO A 11 6.04 -0.48 18.43
N ALA A 12 5.37 -1.15 17.48
CA ALA A 12 5.69 -1.40 16.07
C ALA A 12 7.01 -0.84 15.52
N ARG A 13 8.11 -1.58 15.70
CA ARG A 13 9.26 -1.52 14.78
C ARG A 13 9.13 -2.69 13.80
N SER A 14 9.19 -2.39 12.52
CA SER A 14 9.17 -3.39 11.44
C SER A 14 10.26 -4.44 11.64
N ALA A 15 9.95 -5.73 11.41
CA ALA A 15 10.96 -6.79 11.45
C ALA A 15 11.60 -6.97 10.07
N ILE A 16 12.91 -7.16 10.02
CA ILE A 16 13.66 -7.34 8.77
C ILE A 16 14.35 -8.71 8.85
N ASN A 17 14.45 -9.41 7.71
CA ASN A 17 15.10 -10.72 7.56
C ASN A 17 14.38 -11.91 8.22
N VAL A 18 13.06 -12.02 8.03
CA VAL A 18 12.29 -13.21 8.45
C VAL A 18 12.63 -14.41 7.53
N PRO A 19 13.04 -15.59 8.03
CA PRO A 19 13.44 -16.70 7.16
C PRO A 19 12.32 -17.20 6.26
N ILE A 20 12.60 -17.38 4.97
CA ILE A 20 11.61 -17.78 3.93
C ILE A 20 11.00 -19.17 4.16
N THR A 21 11.74 -20.08 4.79
CA THR A 21 11.30 -21.46 5.11
C THR A 21 10.27 -21.53 6.25
N THR A 22 9.98 -20.39 6.88
CA THR A 22 9.10 -20.34 8.04
C THR A 22 7.64 -20.52 7.64
N LYS A 23 7.04 -21.67 7.98
CA LYS A 23 5.57 -21.86 7.93
C LYS A 23 4.87 -21.53 9.24
N GLN A 24 5.61 -21.11 10.27
CA GLN A 24 5.05 -20.73 11.57
C GLN A 24 5.70 -19.45 12.09
N ILE A 25 4.94 -18.36 12.15
CA ILE A 25 5.41 -17.08 12.66
C ILE A 25 4.89 -16.90 14.09
N GLN A 26 5.74 -16.41 15.00
CA GLN A 26 5.34 -16.04 16.35
C GLN A 26 5.59 -14.55 16.56
N PHE A 27 4.64 -13.84 17.17
CA PHE A 27 4.79 -12.45 17.56
C PHE A 27 4.76 -12.36 19.07
N VAL A 28 5.82 -11.83 19.68
CA VAL A 28 5.91 -11.63 21.13
C VAL A 28 5.70 -10.15 21.43
N PHE A 29 4.66 -9.85 22.20
CA PHE A 29 4.27 -8.55 22.67
C PHE A 29 4.80 -8.33 24.09
N SER A 30 5.24 -7.10 24.32
CA SER A 30 5.71 -6.59 25.62
C SER A 30 4.69 -6.56 26.74
N GLN A 31 3.43 -6.60 26.35
CA GLN A 31 2.30 -6.39 27.23
C GLN A 31 1.18 -7.30 26.77
N SER A 32 0.38 -7.74 27.74
CA SER A 32 -0.77 -8.60 27.49
C SER A 32 -1.77 -7.93 26.54
N MET A 33 -2.17 -8.64 25.50
CA MET A 33 -3.21 -8.21 24.57
C MET A 33 -4.61 -8.49 25.14
N LYS A 34 -5.39 -7.44 25.38
CA LYS A 34 -6.75 -7.52 25.96
C LYS A 34 -7.80 -7.84 24.89
N GLN A 35 -7.95 -9.14 24.58
CA GLN A 35 -9.03 -9.78 23.78
C GLN A 35 -9.33 -9.13 22.41
N GLU A 36 -9.07 -9.86 21.33
CA GLU A 36 -9.33 -9.45 19.96
C GLU A 36 -10.63 -10.07 19.42
N LYS A 37 -11.20 -9.43 18.39
CA LYS A 37 -12.17 -10.09 17.53
C LYS A 37 -11.88 -10.03 16.04
N ASN A 38 -10.86 -9.33 15.55
CA ASN A 38 -10.54 -9.31 14.12
C ASN A 38 -9.02 -9.17 13.88
N MET A 39 -8.44 -10.14 13.17
CA MET A 39 -7.09 -10.07 12.62
C MET A 39 -7.18 -10.02 11.11
N VAL A 40 -6.43 -9.12 10.48
CA VAL A 40 -6.36 -9.02 9.03
C VAL A 40 -4.90 -9.14 8.60
N TYR A 41 -4.66 -9.97 7.59
CA TYR A 41 -3.34 -10.22 7.02
C TYR A 41 -3.30 -9.72 5.57
N GLN A 42 -2.14 -9.24 5.13
CA GLN A 42 -1.89 -8.80 3.77
C GLN A 42 -0.66 -9.50 3.22
N GLY A 43 -0.80 -10.05 2.01
CA GLY A 43 0.24 -10.81 1.32
C GLY A 43 0.42 -12.25 1.82
N MET A 44 -0.20 -12.64 2.94
CA MET A 44 -0.01 -13.95 3.58
C MET A 44 -1.28 -14.81 3.52
N ARG A 45 -1.13 -16.09 3.21
CA ARG A 45 -2.16 -17.10 3.35
C ARG A 45 -1.98 -17.86 4.67
N ILE A 46 -2.94 -17.77 5.60
CA ILE A 46 -2.85 -18.44 6.90
C ILE A 46 -3.68 -19.73 6.95
N LYS A 47 -3.14 -20.75 7.62
CA LYS A 47 -3.82 -22.02 7.87
C LYS A 47 -4.54 -21.95 9.22
N GLY A 48 -5.86 -21.94 9.17
CA GLY A 48 -6.73 -21.87 10.34
C GLY A 48 -6.60 -20.57 11.14
N GLU A 49 -7.20 -20.56 12.33
CA GLU A 49 -7.23 -19.36 13.17
C GLU A 49 -5.89 -19.09 13.88
N PRO A 50 -5.46 -17.82 13.98
CA PRO A 50 -4.37 -17.39 14.85
C PRO A 50 -4.54 -17.89 16.29
N LYS A 51 -3.47 -18.38 16.91
CA LYS A 51 -3.53 -18.94 18.27
C LYS A 51 -2.63 -18.18 19.23
N TRP A 52 -3.21 -17.66 20.31
CA TRP A 52 -2.45 -17.24 21.49
C TRP A 52 -1.87 -18.48 22.17
N ILE A 53 -0.54 -18.58 22.25
CA ILE A 53 0.13 -19.77 22.78
C ILE A 53 0.52 -19.65 24.25
N ASP A 54 0.34 -18.47 24.85
CA ASP A 54 0.51 -18.23 26.27
C ASP A 54 -0.77 -17.67 26.92
N LYS A 55 -0.94 -17.95 28.22
CA LYS A 55 -2.11 -17.51 29.00
C LYS A 55 -2.16 -16.00 29.19
N GLN A 56 -1.01 -15.32 29.11
CA GLN A 56 -0.90 -13.87 29.27
C GLN A 56 -1.21 -13.13 27.96
N ARG A 57 -1.44 -13.85 26.85
CA ARG A 57 -1.68 -13.30 25.51
C ARG A 57 -0.60 -12.32 25.10
N THR A 58 0.63 -12.77 25.26
CA THR A 58 1.84 -12.04 24.88
C THR A 58 2.50 -12.65 23.66
N THR A 59 2.08 -13.83 23.21
CA THR A 59 2.66 -14.54 22.09
C THR A 59 1.56 -15.08 21.18
N LEU A 60 1.48 -14.53 19.98
CA LEU A 60 0.55 -14.91 18.94
C LEU A 60 1.26 -15.79 17.90
N LYS A 61 0.72 -16.97 17.66
CA LYS A 61 1.23 -17.89 16.64
C LYS A 61 0.33 -17.88 15.41
N LEU A 62 0.95 -17.71 14.25
CA LEU A 62 0.36 -17.88 12.94
C LEU A 62 0.95 -19.10 12.25
N THR A 63 0.10 -19.85 11.57
CA THR A 63 0.54 -20.94 10.68
C THR A 63 0.24 -20.49 9.26
N LEU A 64 1.21 -20.60 8.38
CA LEU A 64 1.06 -20.22 6.97
C LEU A 64 0.66 -21.44 6.15
N MET A 65 -0.12 -21.21 5.10
CA MET A 65 -0.44 -22.26 4.13
C MET A 65 0.79 -22.59 3.27
N GLU A 66 1.53 -21.56 2.89
CA GLU A 66 2.73 -21.63 2.05
C GLU A 66 3.94 -20.99 2.73
N SER A 67 5.13 -21.27 2.20
CA SER A 67 6.36 -20.57 2.62
C SER A 67 6.31 -19.11 2.19
N LEU A 68 7.04 -18.25 2.88
CA LEU A 68 7.08 -16.83 2.51
C LEU A 68 7.98 -16.62 1.29
N LYS A 69 7.65 -15.62 0.48
CA LYS A 69 8.36 -15.21 -0.72
C LYS A 69 9.68 -14.51 -0.35
N PRO A 70 10.80 -14.76 -1.06
CA PRO A 70 12.05 -14.04 -0.83
C PRO A 70 11.90 -12.53 -1.04
N GLY A 71 12.52 -11.73 -0.16
CA GLY A 71 12.58 -10.26 -0.30
C GLY A 71 11.23 -9.50 -0.30
N ALA A 72 10.13 -10.17 0.06
CA ALA A 72 8.78 -9.64 -0.01
C ALA A 72 8.33 -8.98 1.30
N PHE A 73 7.44 -7.99 1.18
CA PHE A 73 6.81 -7.32 2.31
C PHE A 73 5.49 -7.97 2.70
N TYR A 74 5.31 -8.09 4.01
CA TYR A 74 4.11 -8.65 4.62
C TYR A 74 3.60 -7.74 5.73
N ARG A 75 2.28 -7.73 5.92
CA ARG A 75 1.63 -6.95 6.97
C ARG A 75 0.55 -7.72 7.68
N ILE A 76 0.47 -7.48 8.98
CA ILE A 76 -0.54 -8.03 9.87
C ILE A 76 -1.11 -6.89 10.69
N VAL A 77 -2.44 -6.79 10.68
CA VAL A 77 -3.21 -5.81 11.45
C VAL A 77 -4.00 -6.55 12.52
N LEU A 78 -3.73 -6.20 13.77
CA LEU A 78 -4.44 -6.71 14.94
C LEU A 78 -5.31 -5.59 15.51
N ASN A 79 -6.61 -5.85 15.68
CA ASN A 79 -7.56 -4.83 16.13
C ASN A 79 -8.16 -5.18 17.50
N ARG A 80 -8.12 -4.24 18.46
CA ARG A 80 -8.84 -4.39 19.73
C ARG A 80 -10.35 -4.27 19.49
N GLY A 81 -11.09 -5.32 19.85
CA GLY A 81 -12.55 -5.30 19.79
C GLY A 81 -13.13 -4.13 20.58
N SER A 82 -14.13 -3.45 20.02
CA SER A 82 -14.84 -2.35 20.67
C SER A 82 -15.57 -2.83 21.93
N ASN A 83 -14.91 -2.76 23.08
CA ASN A 83 -15.61 -2.96 24.33
C ASN A 83 -16.30 -1.66 24.75
N ASN A 84 -17.61 -1.75 24.78
CA ASN A 84 -18.58 -0.93 25.49
C ASN A 84 -18.00 -0.30 26.78
N THR A 85 -17.43 0.89 26.72
CA THR A 85 -17.13 1.72 27.90
C THR A 85 -17.90 3.02 27.77
N SER A 86 -18.89 3.19 28.64
CA SER A 86 -19.85 4.30 28.72
C SER A 86 -19.26 5.65 29.12
N ASN A 87 -17.96 5.90 28.90
CA ASN A 87 -17.35 7.19 29.19
C ASN A 87 -16.25 7.57 28.16
N PRO A 88 -16.54 8.46 27.21
CA PRO A 88 -15.64 8.82 26.11
C PRO A 88 -14.48 9.78 26.48
N ASP A 89 -14.37 10.22 27.74
CA ASP A 89 -13.40 11.26 28.13
C ASP A 89 -12.03 10.76 28.63
N ASN A 90 -11.82 9.45 28.79
CA ASN A 90 -10.59 8.89 29.40
C ASN A 90 -9.62 8.18 28.44
N LEU A 91 -9.58 8.57 27.16
CA LEU A 91 -8.59 8.06 26.20
C LEU A 91 -7.69 9.20 25.72
N MET A 92 -6.37 9.00 25.76
CA MET A 92 -5.40 9.89 25.12
C MET A 92 -5.69 9.94 23.62
N LYS A 93 -5.97 11.14 23.11
CA LYS A 93 -6.55 11.38 21.79
C LYS A 93 -5.46 11.48 20.72
N GLY A 94 -5.34 10.46 19.86
CA GLY A 94 -4.78 10.61 18.52
C GLY A 94 -5.76 11.36 17.60
N ARG A 95 -5.30 11.82 16.42
CA ARG A 95 -5.93 12.86 15.56
C ARG A 95 -7.41 12.63 15.15
N TRP A 96 -8.07 11.53 15.54
CA TRP A 96 -9.45 11.22 15.14
C TRP A 96 -10.32 10.49 16.18
N GLY A 97 -10.04 10.61 17.49
CA GLY A 97 -11.02 10.21 18.51
C GLY A 97 -11.41 8.73 18.55
N LYS A 98 -10.65 7.83 17.91
CA LYS A 98 -10.68 6.38 18.16
C LYS A 98 -9.53 5.99 19.09
N PRO A 99 -9.71 4.98 19.96
CA PRO A 99 -8.63 4.44 20.78
C PRO A 99 -7.49 3.91 19.88
N LEU A 100 -6.25 4.17 20.30
CA LEU A 100 -5.00 3.83 19.62
C LEU A 100 -4.60 2.33 19.69
N ASP A 101 -5.55 1.40 19.81
CA ASP A 101 -5.21 -0.02 19.98
C ASP A 101 -5.36 -0.82 18.67
N GLU A 102 -4.79 -0.31 17.57
CA GLU A 102 -4.49 -1.08 16.35
C GLU A 102 -2.98 -1.38 16.34
N TYR A 103 -2.62 -2.66 16.28
CA TYR A 103 -1.23 -3.09 16.16
C TYR A 103 -0.97 -3.50 14.72
N VAL A 104 -0.16 -2.71 14.02
CA VAL A 104 0.31 -3.04 12.68
C VAL A 104 1.71 -3.59 12.79
N LEU A 105 1.91 -4.80 12.29
CA LEU A 105 3.19 -5.47 12.20
C LEU A 105 3.54 -5.58 10.72
N THR A 106 4.59 -4.88 10.32
CA THR A 106 5.15 -4.99 8.96
C THR A 106 6.48 -5.71 9.04
N PHE A 107 6.71 -6.66 8.15
CA PHE A 107 8.01 -7.32 8.06
C PHE A 107 8.40 -7.63 6.63
N MET A 108 9.72 -7.71 6.41
CA MET A 108 10.31 -8.19 5.15
C MET A 108 10.95 -9.57 5.39
N THR A 109 10.78 -10.48 4.46
CA THR A 109 11.51 -11.74 4.48
C THR A 109 12.98 -11.53 4.17
N ALA A 110 13.80 -12.46 4.65
CA ALA A 110 15.17 -12.54 4.22
C ALA A 110 15.19 -12.82 2.70
N PRO A 111 16.19 -12.29 1.97
CA PRO A 111 16.52 -12.80 0.66
C PRO A 111 16.77 -14.32 0.72
N SER A 112 16.54 -15.06 -0.36
CA SER A 112 16.80 -16.51 -0.40
C SER A 112 18.26 -16.82 -0.08
N ASP A 113 18.60 -18.07 0.25
CA ASP A 113 20.00 -18.47 0.46
C ASP A 113 20.85 -18.22 -0.81
N THR A 114 20.23 -18.27 -1.99
CA THR A 114 20.81 -17.85 -3.27
C THR A 114 21.09 -16.35 -3.24
N MET A 115 20.07 -15.49 -3.05
CA MET A 115 20.24 -14.03 -2.93
C MET A 115 21.24 -13.64 -1.82
N GLN A 116 21.30 -14.43 -0.74
CA GLN A 116 22.24 -14.25 0.36
C GLN A 116 23.66 -14.77 0.06
N SER A 117 23.82 -15.83 -0.73
CA SER A 117 25.15 -16.31 -1.15
C SER A 117 25.85 -15.29 -2.06
N HIS A 118 25.04 -14.47 -2.75
CA HIS A 118 25.48 -13.26 -3.44
C HIS A 118 25.74 -12.07 -2.48
N ILE A 119 25.75 -12.22 -1.14
CA ILE A 119 25.97 -11.12 -0.16
C ILE A 119 27.30 -10.37 -0.37
N GLY A 120 28.30 -11.01 -0.98
CA GLY A 120 29.52 -10.34 -1.42
C GLY A 120 29.30 -9.33 -2.55
N GLU A 121 28.43 -9.67 -3.51
CA GLU A 121 28.00 -8.85 -4.66
C GLU A 121 26.84 -7.90 -4.30
N PHE A 122 26.06 -8.26 -3.28
CA PHE A 122 24.98 -7.49 -2.69
C PHE A 122 25.46 -6.17 -2.07
N ASN A 123 26.60 -6.19 -1.38
CA ASN A 123 27.26 -4.98 -0.88
C ASN A 123 27.93 -4.16 -2.01
N LEU A 124 27.99 -4.72 -3.23
CA LEU A 124 28.53 -4.08 -4.44
C LEU A 124 27.43 -3.67 -5.43
N GLY A 125 26.16 -4.00 -5.18
CA GLY A 125 25.03 -3.57 -6.01
C GLY A 125 24.70 -4.38 -7.25
N SER A 126 25.06 -5.65 -7.28
CA SER A 126 24.89 -6.48 -8.48
C SER A 126 24.03 -7.71 -8.21
N LEU A 127 22.79 -7.52 -7.76
CA LEU A 127 21.77 -8.51 -8.12
C LEU A 127 21.48 -8.26 -9.60
N ARG A 128 21.95 -9.18 -10.42
CA ARG A 128 21.79 -9.09 -11.86
C ARG A 128 20.34 -9.40 -12.18
N ASP A 129 19.71 -8.49 -12.91
CA ASP A 129 18.35 -8.59 -13.44
C ASP A 129 18.52 -8.32 -14.95
N THR A 130 18.66 -9.41 -15.71
CA THR A 130 19.16 -9.38 -17.09
C THR A 130 18.10 -8.83 -18.06
N ASP A 131 16.82 -9.10 -17.86
CA ASP A 131 15.71 -8.61 -18.69
C ASP A 131 14.97 -7.40 -18.10
N LYS A 132 15.24 -7.04 -16.85
CA LYS A 132 14.76 -5.84 -16.17
C LYS A 132 13.28 -5.88 -15.80
N ASP A 133 12.74 -7.07 -15.54
CA ASP A 133 11.36 -7.24 -15.11
C ASP A 133 11.16 -6.97 -13.60
N GLY A 134 12.24 -6.90 -12.81
CA GLY A 134 12.21 -6.66 -11.38
C GLY A 134 12.43 -7.89 -10.49
N LEU A 135 12.55 -9.08 -11.08
CA LEU A 135 13.14 -10.28 -10.48
C LEU A 135 14.64 -10.32 -10.80
N ASP A 136 15.46 -10.83 -9.88
CA ASP A 136 16.88 -11.06 -10.19
C ASP A 136 17.09 -12.46 -10.78
N ASP A 137 18.12 -12.62 -11.62
CA ASP A 137 18.47 -13.86 -12.32
C ASP A 137 18.51 -15.09 -11.37
N GLY A 138 18.85 -14.87 -10.10
CA GLY A 138 18.89 -15.92 -9.08
C GLY A 138 17.51 -16.34 -8.59
N LEU A 139 16.60 -15.37 -8.38
CA LEU A 139 15.21 -15.64 -8.04
C LEU A 139 14.47 -16.30 -9.21
N GLU A 140 14.74 -15.86 -10.43
CA GLU A 140 14.17 -16.46 -11.63
C GLU A 140 14.54 -17.95 -11.77
N ALA A 141 15.81 -18.29 -11.52
CA ALA A 141 16.25 -19.68 -11.49
C ALA A 141 15.54 -20.53 -10.41
N GLU A 142 15.15 -19.92 -9.28
CA GLU A 142 14.35 -20.60 -8.24
C GLU A 142 12.89 -20.78 -8.64
N LEU A 143 12.33 -19.84 -9.41
CA LEU A 143 10.96 -19.91 -9.95
C LEU A 143 10.87 -20.82 -11.18
N GLY A 144 11.98 -21.12 -11.83
CA GLY A 144 12.01 -21.86 -13.09
C GLY A 144 11.78 -20.98 -14.31
N THR A 145 11.87 -19.66 -14.14
CA THR A 145 11.72 -18.67 -15.21
C THR A 145 13.03 -18.40 -15.94
N LEU A 146 12.98 -17.58 -17.00
CA LEU A 146 14.07 -17.31 -17.90
C LEU A 146 14.58 -15.86 -17.76
N SER A 147 15.71 -15.66 -17.08
CA SER A 147 16.42 -14.35 -16.94
C SER A 147 16.72 -13.52 -18.19
N THR A 148 16.42 -14.03 -19.38
CA THR A 148 16.60 -13.31 -20.63
C THR A 148 15.31 -12.77 -21.22
N THR A 149 14.16 -13.03 -20.57
CA THR A 149 12.84 -12.63 -21.03
C THR A 149 11.97 -12.28 -19.83
N SER A 150 11.44 -11.06 -19.83
CA SER A 150 10.59 -10.57 -18.74
C SER A 150 9.26 -11.32 -18.60
N ASP A 151 8.92 -12.15 -19.57
CA ASP A 151 7.68 -12.93 -19.71
C ASP A 151 8.11 -14.29 -20.27
N THR A 152 8.22 -15.29 -19.39
CA THR A 152 8.84 -16.59 -19.69
C THR A 152 7.97 -17.46 -20.58
N ASP A 153 6.66 -17.45 -20.37
CA ASP A 153 5.70 -18.29 -21.09
C ASP A 153 4.96 -17.56 -22.22
N ALA A 154 5.21 -16.27 -22.38
CA ALA A 154 4.74 -15.38 -23.44
C ALA A 154 3.22 -15.17 -23.45
N ASP A 155 2.60 -15.10 -22.27
CA ASP A 155 1.16 -14.88 -22.11
C ASP A 155 0.76 -13.40 -22.05
N GLY A 156 1.73 -12.51 -21.91
CA GLY A 156 1.56 -11.06 -21.85
C GLY A 156 1.62 -10.45 -20.44
N LEU A 157 1.91 -11.24 -19.41
CA LEU A 157 2.27 -10.78 -18.06
C LEU A 157 3.77 -10.95 -17.85
N THR A 158 4.38 -10.07 -17.06
CA THR A 158 5.78 -10.30 -16.66
C THR A 158 5.87 -11.31 -15.53
N ASP A 159 6.97 -12.07 -15.46
CA ASP A 159 7.22 -13.05 -14.40
C ASP A 159 7.11 -12.37 -13.02
N TYR A 160 7.60 -11.13 -12.90
CA TYR A 160 7.41 -10.28 -11.74
C TYR A 160 5.94 -10.00 -11.40
N GLU A 161 5.11 -9.65 -12.37
CA GLU A 161 3.68 -9.35 -12.16
C GLU A 161 2.90 -10.59 -11.74
N GLU A 162 3.14 -11.71 -12.39
CA GLU A 162 2.55 -13.01 -12.04
C GLU A 162 2.92 -13.40 -10.62
N TYR A 163 4.20 -13.28 -10.28
CA TYR A 163 4.66 -13.58 -8.94
C TYR A 163 4.11 -12.58 -7.91
N CYS A 164 4.22 -11.27 -8.12
CA CYS A 164 3.96 -10.28 -7.08
C CYS A 164 2.48 -9.87 -6.94
N LYS A 165 1.72 -9.93 -8.04
CA LYS A 165 0.37 -9.36 -8.16
C LYS A 165 -0.68 -10.42 -8.48
N TYR A 166 -0.53 -11.15 -9.58
CA TYR A 166 -1.60 -12.01 -10.11
C TYR A 166 -1.68 -13.38 -9.44
N ARG A 167 -0.55 -13.89 -8.92
CA ARG A 167 -0.42 -15.20 -8.24
C ARG A 167 -0.64 -16.39 -9.17
N THR A 168 -0.21 -16.25 -10.42
CA THR A 168 -0.12 -17.30 -11.45
C THR A 168 1.28 -17.93 -11.44
N ASP A 169 1.44 -19.05 -12.14
CA ASP A 169 2.72 -19.73 -12.34
C ASP A 169 3.41 -19.12 -13.58
N PRO A 170 4.53 -18.40 -13.42
CA PRO A 170 5.17 -17.67 -14.52
C PRO A 170 5.85 -18.56 -15.57
N THR A 171 5.68 -19.87 -15.48
CA THR A 171 6.20 -20.84 -16.45
C THR A 171 5.11 -21.49 -17.29
N LEU A 172 3.85 -21.10 -17.05
CA LEU A 172 2.66 -21.67 -17.67
C LEU A 172 1.73 -20.55 -18.13
N ALA A 173 1.64 -20.36 -19.44
CA ALA A 173 0.79 -19.32 -20.02
C ALA A 173 -0.70 -19.44 -19.65
N ASP A 174 -1.12 -20.57 -19.09
CA ASP A 174 -2.43 -20.87 -18.54
C ASP A 174 -2.22 -21.74 -17.29
N SER A 175 -2.17 -21.11 -16.11
CA SER A 175 -1.86 -21.76 -14.84
C SER A 175 -2.90 -22.79 -14.40
N ASP A 176 -4.17 -22.62 -14.80
CA ASP A 176 -5.26 -23.51 -14.38
C ASP A 176 -5.72 -24.50 -15.46
N GLY A 177 -5.23 -24.34 -16.68
CA GLY A 177 -5.45 -25.24 -17.79
C GLY A 177 -6.87 -25.16 -18.35
N ASP A 178 -7.60 -24.07 -18.12
CA ASP A 178 -8.97 -23.87 -18.63
C ASP A 178 -9.02 -23.44 -20.10
N GLY A 179 -7.85 -23.15 -20.70
CA GLY A 179 -7.66 -22.76 -22.08
C GLY A 179 -7.65 -21.25 -22.32
N ILE A 180 -7.72 -20.43 -21.27
CA ILE A 180 -7.60 -18.97 -21.35
C ILE A 180 -6.26 -18.56 -20.72
N PRO A 181 -5.40 -17.81 -21.44
CA PRO A 181 -4.13 -17.39 -20.87
C PRO A 181 -4.28 -16.50 -19.64
N ASP A 182 -3.36 -16.60 -18.69
CA ASP A 182 -3.41 -15.82 -17.45
C ASP A 182 -3.37 -14.30 -17.72
N GLY A 183 -2.67 -13.87 -18.77
CA GLY A 183 -2.66 -12.50 -19.29
C GLY A 183 -3.99 -11.96 -19.80
N ASP A 184 -5.05 -12.78 -19.94
CA ASP A 184 -6.38 -12.25 -20.23
C ASP A 184 -6.87 -11.33 -19.10
N TRP A 185 -7.47 -10.21 -19.49
CA TRP A 185 -7.98 -9.22 -18.54
C TRP A 185 -8.98 -9.80 -17.53
N ASN A 186 -9.75 -10.81 -17.93
CA ASN A 186 -10.75 -11.44 -17.06
C ASN A 186 -10.16 -12.52 -16.17
N GLU A 187 -9.10 -13.24 -16.60
CA GLU A 187 -8.48 -14.33 -15.83
C GLU A 187 -7.51 -13.84 -14.76
N ARG A 188 -6.70 -12.81 -15.06
CA ARG A 188 -5.68 -12.31 -14.13
C ARG A 188 -6.21 -11.83 -12.76
N ARG A 189 -7.53 -11.67 -12.60
CA ARG A 189 -8.15 -11.27 -11.31
C ARG A 189 -8.67 -12.42 -10.46
N GLU A 190 -8.54 -13.66 -10.91
CA GLU A 190 -9.22 -14.81 -10.30
C GLU A 190 -8.34 -15.63 -9.34
N TYR A 191 -7.03 -15.51 -9.45
CA TYR A 191 -6.06 -16.26 -8.64
C TYR A 191 -5.78 -15.62 -7.28
N THR A 192 -6.04 -14.32 -7.12
CA THR A 192 -5.95 -13.59 -5.85
C THR A 192 -7.27 -12.88 -5.56
N TYR A 193 -7.53 -12.61 -4.27
CA TYR A 193 -8.62 -11.71 -3.91
C TYR A 193 -8.47 -10.37 -4.64
N SER A 194 -9.53 -9.95 -5.32
CA SER A 194 -9.54 -8.73 -6.13
C SER A 194 -10.85 -7.97 -5.94
N ILE A 195 -10.79 -6.65 -6.18
CA ILE A 195 -11.95 -5.77 -6.10
C ILE A 195 -12.10 -5.04 -7.42
N ARG A 196 -13.24 -5.22 -8.07
CA ARG A 196 -13.62 -4.49 -9.28
C ARG A 196 -14.44 -3.27 -8.91
N ALA A 197 -13.99 -2.09 -9.33
CA ALA A 197 -14.72 -0.84 -9.24
C ALA A 197 -14.87 -0.19 -10.62
N VAL A 198 -16.08 0.29 -10.95
CA VAL A 198 -16.28 1.16 -12.11
C VAL A 198 -16.45 2.59 -11.62
N LEU A 199 -15.55 3.46 -12.04
CA LEU A 199 -15.52 4.87 -11.67
C LEU A 199 -15.97 5.73 -12.82
N GLU A 200 -16.79 6.73 -12.53
CA GLU A 200 -16.91 7.91 -13.38
C GLU A 200 -15.93 8.98 -12.86
N LEU A 201 -15.01 9.44 -13.72
CA LEU A 201 -13.90 10.33 -13.37
C LEU A 201 -13.87 11.60 -14.24
N LYS A 202 -13.75 12.76 -13.59
CA LYS A 202 -13.41 14.04 -14.22
C LYS A 202 -11.89 14.24 -14.21
N PRO A 203 -11.31 14.91 -15.23
CA PRO A 203 -9.89 15.29 -15.23
C PRO A 203 -9.49 16.09 -13.99
N PRO A 204 -8.19 16.18 -13.63
CA PRO A 204 -7.10 15.39 -14.20
C PRO A 204 -7.10 13.96 -13.65
N TRP A 205 -6.94 13.01 -14.56
CA TRP A 205 -6.62 11.62 -14.30
C TRP A 205 -5.81 11.12 -15.51
N ASN A 206 -4.97 10.11 -15.34
CA ASN A 206 -4.17 9.56 -16.43
C ASN A 206 -4.19 8.03 -16.35
N LEU A 207 -4.53 7.36 -17.45
CA LEU A 207 -4.78 5.91 -17.44
C LEU A 207 -3.51 5.09 -17.14
N GLU A 208 -2.37 5.56 -17.63
CA GLU A 208 -1.07 4.89 -17.44
C GLU A 208 -0.70 4.79 -15.95
N ALA A 209 -0.79 5.91 -15.21
CA ALA A 209 -0.57 5.97 -13.78
C ALA A 209 -1.57 5.15 -12.95
N MET A 210 -2.74 4.84 -13.53
CA MET A 210 -3.75 4.00 -12.89
C MET A 210 -3.45 2.51 -13.04
N ASN A 211 -2.37 2.13 -13.73
CA ASN A 211 -1.88 0.75 -13.79
C ASN A 211 -0.55 0.65 -13.04
N ASP A 212 -0.52 -0.14 -11.98
CA ASP A 212 0.68 -0.46 -11.23
C ASP A 212 0.52 -1.80 -10.49
N LEU A 213 1.42 -2.11 -9.56
CA LEU A 213 1.39 -3.37 -8.82
C LEU A 213 0.08 -3.60 -8.03
N PHE A 214 -0.63 -2.54 -7.64
CA PHE A 214 -1.80 -2.63 -6.75
C PHE A 214 -3.12 -2.48 -7.47
N GLN A 215 -3.11 -2.05 -8.73
CA GLN A 215 -4.31 -1.90 -9.52
C GLN A 215 -4.05 -1.99 -11.02
N ASP A 216 -5.07 -2.46 -11.73
CA ASP A 216 -5.20 -2.32 -13.18
C ASP A 216 -6.33 -1.35 -13.49
N ALA A 217 -6.22 -0.62 -14.58
CA ALA A 217 -7.27 0.26 -15.06
C ALA A 217 -7.42 0.23 -16.58
N ARG A 218 -8.66 0.18 -17.05
CA ARG A 218 -8.99 0.34 -18.47
C ARG A 218 -10.11 1.36 -18.67
N LEU A 219 -9.99 2.14 -19.74
CA LEU A 219 -11.00 3.10 -20.16
C LEU A 219 -12.19 2.35 -20.78
N MET A 220 -13.37 2.46 -20.17
CA MET A 220 -14.61 1.92 -20.73
C MET A 220 -15.30 2.92 -21.65
N GLU A 221 -15.34 4.18 -21.24
CA GLU A 221 -16.05 5.24 -21.98
C GLU A 221 -15.32 6.57 -21.82
N ARG A 222 -14.95 7.22 -22.93
CA ARG A 222 -14.32 8.54 -22.88
C ARG A 222 -15.36 9.64 -22.78
N ALA A 223 -15.09 10.66 -21.96
CA ALA A 223 -15.85 11.91 -21.99
C ALA A 223 -15.73 12.57 -23.38
N VAL A 224 -16.87 12.83 -24.04
CA VAL A 224 -16.93 13.55 -25.32
C VAL A 224 -18.08 14.56 -25.26
N GLY A 225 -17.87 15.74 -25.85
CA GLY A 225 -18.89 16.80 -25.94
C GLY A 225 -19.32 17.31 -24.57
N ASN A 226 -20.61 17.19 -24.26
CA ASN A 226 -21.20 17.68 -23.00
C ASN A 226 -21.04 16.70 -21.81
N ARG A 227 -20.50 15.49 -22.02
CA ARG A 227 -20.23 14.56 -20.92
C ARG A 227 -19.04 15.08 -20.10
N THR A 228 -19.22 15.13 -18.78
CA THR A 228 -18.18 15.62 -17.87
C THR A 228 -17.30 14.52 -17.30
N TYR A 229 -17.72 13.25 -17.38
CA TYR A 229 -17.00 12.09 -16.85
C TYR A 229 -16.56 11.12 -17.95
N SER A 230 -15.43 10.49 -17.72
CA SER A 230 -15.05 9.23 -18.38
C SER A 230 -15.36 8.06 -17.45
N LYS A 231 -15.73 6.89 -17.99
CA LYS A 231 -15.88 5.66 -17.21
C LYS A 231 -14.61 4.84 -17.29
N VAL A 232 -14.06 4.48 -16.14
CA VAL A 232 -12.84 3.69 -16.00
C VAL A 232 -13.16 2.51 -15.10
N GLU A 233 -12.86 1.30 -15.58
CA GLU A 233 -12.87 0.10 -14.74
C GLU A 233 -11.51 -0.02 -14.08
N VAL A 234 -11.51 -0.31 -12.78
CA VAL A 234 -10.31 -0.51 -11.98
C VAL A 234 -10.44 -1.83 -11.24
N ILE A 235 -9.42 -2.69 -11.37
CA ILE A 235 -9.27 -3.89 -10.56
C ILE A 235 -8.19 -3.58 -9.52
N VAL A 236 -8.49 -3.74 -8.25
CA VAL A 236 -7.56 -3.53 -7.14
C VAL A 236 -7.13 -4.89 -6.59
N TYR A 237 -5.84 -5.03 -6.28
CA TYR A 237 -5.22 -6.24 -5.73
C TYR A 237 -4.70 -5.98 -4.31
N PRO A 238 -5.54 -6.13 -3.27
CA PRO A 238 -5.17 -5.74 -1.89
C PRO A 238 -4.03 -6.56 -1.28
N TYR A 239 -3.67 -7.68 -1.89
CA TYR A 239 -2.63 -8.61 -1.43
C TYR A 239 -1.41 -8.67 -2.34
N ALA A 240 -1.32 -7.78 -3.34
CA ALA A 240 -0.08 -7.61 -4.11
C ALA A 240 1.08 -7.29 -3.16
N SER A 241 2.23 -7.92 -3.37
CA SER A 241 3.37 -7.88 -2.44
C SER A 241 4.65 -7.60 -3.23
N PRO A 242 5.14 -6.36 -3.27
CA PRO A 242 6.36 -6.03 -4.01
C PRO A 242 7.56 -6.75 -3.42
N ILE A 243 8.48 -7.16 -4.29
CA ILE A 243 9.82 -7.57 -3.90
C ILE A 243 10.70 -6.33 -3.92
N LEU A 244 11.42 -6.08 -2.82
CA LEU A 244 12.47 -5.08 -2.82
C LEU A 244 13.81 -5.74 -2.66
N LEU A 245 14.50 -5.84 -3.80
CA LEU A 245 15.92 -6.06 -3.83
C LEU A 245 16.62 -4.92 -3.06
N PRO A 246 17.53 -5.25 -2.15
CA PRO A 246 18.18 -4.22 -1.35
C PRO A 246 19.24 -3.51 -2.19
N THR A 247 18.83 -2.40 -2.80
CA THR A 247 19.69 -1.63 -3.69
C THR A 247 20.72 -0.83 -2.88
N PRO A 248 21.99 -0.74 -3.32
CA PRO A 248 22.99 0.05 -2.62
C PRO A 248 22.64 1.53 -2.62
N TYR A 249 23.12 2.20 -1.59
CA TYR A 249 23.11 3.64 -1.47
C TYR A 249 24.56 4.17 -1.38
N PRO A 250 24.93 5.24 -2.12
CA PRO A 250 24.08 6.10 -2.95
C PRO A 250 23.48 5.39 -4.16
N TYR A 251 22.19 5.60 -4.37
CA TYR A 251 21.42 4.97 -5.44
C TYR A 251 21.84 5.56 -6.79
N GLN A 252 22.37 4.72 -7.69
CA GLN A 252 22.91 5.15 -8.98
C GLN A 252 22.00 4.74 -10.14
N LEU A 253 20.79 5.28 -10.20
CA LEU A 253 20.06 5.32 -11.46
C LEU A 253 20.44 6.59 -12.21
N THR A 254 21.34 6.45 -13.18
CA THR A 254 21.91 7.55 -13.96
C THR A 254 21.39 7.64 -15.38
N SER A 255 20.34 6.87 -15.75
CA SER A 255 19.74 7.06 -17.06
C SER A 255 19.17 8.48 -17.16
N GLU A 256 19.30 9.08 -18.35
CA GLU A 256 18.83 10.44 -18.60
C GLU A 256 17.32 10.59 -18.29
N GLU A 257 16.57 9.50 -18.48
CA GLU A 257 15.15 9.39 -18.17
C GLU A 257 14.83 9.61 -16.69
N PHE A 258 15.59 9.00 -15.77
CA PHE A 258 15.30 9.10 -14.33
C PHE A 258 15.90 10.33 -13.67
N ARG A 259 16.85 11.00 -14.33
CA ARG A 259 17.49 12.22 -13.81
C ARG A 259 16.43 13.26 -13.43
N LYS A 260 15.38 13.43 -14.23
CA LYS A 260 14.30 14.39 -13.99
C LYS A 260 13.56 14.18 -12.65
N TYR A 261 13.50 12.93 -12.17
CA TYR A 261 12.87 12.57 -10.89
C TYR A 261 13.80 12.72 -9.68
N THR A 262 15.04 13.18 -9.87
CA THR A 262 16.00 13.52 -8.78
C THR A 262 16.30 15.02 -8.73
N GLN A 263 15.97 15.76 -9.78
CA GLN A 263 16.14 17.21 -9.84
C GLN A 263 15.02 17.94 -9.08
N PRO A 264 15.32 19.11 -8.49
CA PRO A 264 14.29 19.94 -7.87
C PRO A 264 13.31 20.45 -8.93
N THR A 265 12.03 20.51 -8.59
CA THR A 265 10.98 21.14 -9.40
C THR A 265 10.32 22.28 -8.62
N ILE A 266 9.19 22.84 -9.06
CA ILE A 266 8.56 23.98 -8.40
C ILE A 266 8.11 23.60 -6.98
N ASP A 267 7.31 22.55 -6.83
CA ASP A 267 6.75 22.14 -5.53
C ASP A 267 7.53 21.03 -4.82
N LEU A 268 8.28 20.21 -5.58
CA LEU A 268 9.23 19.21 -5.07
C LEU A 268 10.66 19.77 -5.02
N ASN A 269 10.79 21.00 -4.51
CA ASN A 269 12.04 21.73 -4.46
C ASN A 269 12.91 21.32 -3.26
N TYR A 270 14.22 21.47 -3.43
CA TYR A 270 15.19 21.38 -2.35
C TYR A 270 16.36 22.33 -2.63
N SER A 271 16.90 22.94 -1.59
CA SER A 271 18.09 23.77 -1.65
C SER A 271 19.38 22.96 -1.47
N ALA A 272 20.53 23.59 -1.74
CA ALA A 272 21.83 23.01 -1.43
C ALA A 272 21.98 22.75 0.07
N GLU A 273 21.40 23.60 0.92
CA GLU A 273 21.43 23.42 2.38
C GLU A 273 20.60 22.20 2.80
N MET A 274 19.38 22.07 2.27
CA MET A 274 18.54 20.88 2.53
C MET A 274 19.26 19.60 2.07
N ARG A 275 19.89 19.63 0.89
CA ARG A 275 20.64 18.48 0.38
C ARG A 275 21.81 18.09 1.29
N ALA A 276 22.57 19.06 1.78
CA ALA A 276 23.65 18.80 2.74
C ALA A 276 23.13 18.17 4.04
N GLU A 277 22.05 18.72 4.61
CA GLU A 277 21.46 18.17 5.84
C GLU A 277 20.91 16.74 5.63
N ILE A 278 20.31 16.46 4.46
CA ILE A 278 19.89 15.10 4.10
C ILE A 278 21.08 14.15 3.99
N GLN A 279 22.20 14.58 3.42
CA GLN A 279 23.43 13.78 3.38
C GLN A 279 23.95 13.47 4.79
N ASP A 280 23.86 14.42 5.72
CA ASP A 280 24.24 14.21 7.13
C ASP A 280 23.30 13.20 7.82
N ILE A 281 21.98 13.32 7.62
CA ILE A 281 20.99 12.35 8.13
C ILE A 281 21.29 10.92 7.63
N LEU A 282 21.73 10.82 6.39
CA LEU A 282 22.00 9.56 5.71
C LEU A 282 23.44 9.06 5.89
N PHE A 283 24.26 9.73 6.71
CA PHE A 283 25.62 9.28 6.98
C PHE A 283 25.66 7.82 7.46
N GLY A 284 26.57 7.04 6.85
CA GLY A 284 26.74 5.61 7.13
C GLY A 284 25.64 4.69 6.58
N THR A 285 24.68 5.21 5.82
CA THR A 285 23.64 4.40 5.16
C THR A 285 24.21 3.75 3.91
N ILE A 286 23.98 2.45 3.75
CA ILE A 286 24.51 1.67 2.61
C ILE A 286 23.41 1.04 1.74
N HIS A 287 22.14 1.06 2.19
CA HIS A 287 21.01 0.52 1.44
C HIS A 287 19.89 1.55 1.28
N THR A 288 19.22 1.54 0.12
CA THR A 288 18.13 2.47 -0.19
C THR A 288 16.93 2.31 0.75
N LEU A 289 16.66 1.09 1.24
CA LEU A 289 15.58 0.85 2.21
C LEU A 289 15.81 1.58 3.53
N ASP A 290 17.06 1.62 4.01
CA ASP A 290 17.42 2.37 5.22
C ASP A 290 17.25 3.87 5.00
N VAL A 291 17.51 4.37 3.78
CA VAL A 291 17.23 5.76 3.42
C VAL A 291 15.74 6.06 3.55
N LEU A 292 14.87 5.22 2.98
CA LEU A 292 13.41 5.41 3.07
C LEU A 292 12.96 5.50 4.54
N VAL A 293 13.39 4.53 5.36
CA VAL A 293 13.04 4.47 6.79
C VAL A 293 13.52 5.71 7.54
N LYS A 294 14.78 6.12 7.33
CA LYS A 294 15.35 7.30 8.00
C LYS A 294 14.60 8.58 7.62
N LEU A 295 14.31 8.79 6.34
CA LEU A 295 13.63 10.00 5.88
C LEU A 295 12.16 10.07 6.34
N GLN A 296 11.44 8.95 6.33
CA GLN A 296 10.10 8.88 6.93
C GLN A 296 10.16 9.15 8.44
N HIS A 297 11.18 8.64 9.13
CA HIS A 297 11.39 8.92 10.55
C HIS A 297 11.62 10.41 10.83
N GLU A 298 12.38 11.10 9.98
CA GLU A 298 12.57 12.55 10.09
C GLU A 298 11.26 13.32 9.90
N ILE A 299 10.44 12.96 8.92
CA ILE A 299 9.12 13.61 8.72
C ILE A 299 8.21 13.41 9.92
N GLY A 300 8.21 12.22 10.53
CA GLY A 300 7.38 11.95 11.70
C GLY A 300 7.76 12.76 12.95
N LYS A 301 8.96 13.35 12.99
CA LYS A 301 9.38 14.29 14.06
C LYS A 301 8.88 15.72 13.84
N MET A 302 8.46 16.06 12.61
CA MET A 302 8.09 17.43 12.25
C MET A 302 6.69 17.81 12.73
N LYS A 303 6.47 19.12 12.93
CA LYS A 303 5.20 19.63 13.46
C LYS A 303 4.16 19.81 12.36
N LEU A 304 2.94 19.39 12.63
CA LEU A 304 1.79 19.68 11.78
C LEU A 304 1.45 21.18 11.81
N ALA A 305 1.32 21.81 10.65
CA ALA A 305 0.89 23.20 10.47
C ALA A 305 -0.12 23.29 9.32
N VAL A 306 -1.33 23.78 9.58
CA VAL A 306 -2.40 23.92 8.56
C VAL A 306 -2.94 25.36 8.59
N PRO A 307 -2.14 26.36 8.14
CA PRO A 307 -2.44 27.79 8.23
C PRO A 307 -3.61 28.25 7.34
N LEU A 308 -3.81 27.59 6.19
CA LEU A 308 -4.88 27.87 5.23
C LEU A 308 -5.32 26.56 4.58
N TYR A 309 -6.40 26.57 3.81
CA TYR A 309 -6.76 25.42 2.97
C TYR A 309 -5.54 24.93 2.16
N ALA A 310 -5.53 23.63 1.84
CA ALA A 310 -4.39 22.98 1.19
C ALA A 310 -4.06 23.67 -0.15
N PRO A 311 -2.85 24.25 -0.34
CA PRO A 311 -2.65 25.20 -1.43
C PRO A 311 -2.82 24.66 -2.85
N PHE A 312 -2.75 23.34 -3.03
CA PHE A 312 -3.01 22.70 -4.33
C PHE A 312 -4.41 22.99 -4.91
N ILE A 313 -5.39 23.39 -4.09
CA ILE A 313 -6.75 23.67 -4.56
C ILE A 313 -6.91 25.06 -5.19
N TYR A 314 -5.94 25.96 -4.96
CA TYR A 314 -5.96 27.35 -5.44
C TYR A 314 -4.63 27.77 -6.07
N THR A 315 -3.73 26.83 -6.34
CA THR A 315 -2.48 27.09 -7.06
C THR A 315 -2.52 26.36 -8.40
N ARG A 316 -1.99 27.00 -9.44
CA ARG A 316 -1.74 26.38 -10.74
C ARG A 316 -0.42 26.88 -11.30
N LYS A 317 0.28 26.03 -12.06
CA LYS A 317 1.43 26.48 -12.85
C LYS A 317 0.95 27.26 -14.07
N GLN A 318 1.60 28.39 -14.34
CA GLN A 318 1.52 29.10 -15.59
C GLN A 318 2.95 29.44 -16.00
N GLU A 319 3.40 28.89 -17.13
CA GLU A 319 4.82 28.94 -17.51
C GLU A 319 5.70 28.34 -16.39
N GLU A 320 6.64 29.08 -15.81
CA GLU A 320 7.49 28.63 -14.70
C GLU A 320 7.11 29.25 -13.34
N GLU A 321 5.90 29.81 -13.23
CA GLU A 321 5.43 30.49 -12.02
C GLU A 321 4.20 29.80 -11.41
N VAL A 322 4.14 29.86 -10.06
CA VAL A 322 2.94 29.48 -9.31
C VAL A 322 1.99 30.66 -9.28
N ILE A 323 0.81 30.48 -9.88
CA ILE A 323 -0.25 31.48 -9.88
C ILE A 323 -1.32 31.11 -8.85
N ILE A 324 -1.81 32.13 -8.14
CA ILE A 324 -2.90 32.01 -7.18
C ILE A 324 -4.24 32.23 -7.86
N ASP A 325 -5.12 31.24 -7.76
CA ASP A 325 -6.50 31.32 -8.22
C ASP A 325 -7.39 31.99 -7.17
N HIS A 326 -7.43 33.31 -7.18
CA HIS A 326 -8.28 34.09 -6.27
C HIS A 326 -9.78 33.85 -6.45
N THR A 327 -10.22 33.21 -7.54
CA THR A 327 -11.64 32.86 -7.71
C THR A 327 -12.09 31.82 -6.70
N PHE A 328 -11.18 30.97 -6.22
CA PHE A 328 -11.43 30.01 -5.15
C PHE A 328 -11.90 30.73 -3.88
N PHE A 329 -11.13 31.68 -3.38
CA PHE A 329 -11.45 32.41 -2.15
C PHE A 329 -12.76 33.20 -2.27
N LYS A 330 -13.01 33.84 -3.42
CA LYS A 330 -14.29 34.49 -3.72
C LYS A 330 -15.46 33.52 -3.69
N SER A 331 -15.29 32.29 -4.17
CA SER A 331 -16.36 31.29 -4.23
C SER A 331 -16.80 30.73 -2.87
N ILE A 332 -15.96 30.92 -1.83
CA ILE A 332 -16.26 30.56 -0.44
C ILE A 332 -16.47 31.78 0.47
N ASP A 333 -16.54 32.98 -0.10
CA ASP A 333 -16.71 34.23 0.64
C ASP A 333 -15.63 34.42 1.73
N LEU A 334 -14.37 34.12 1.38
CA LEU A 334 -13.22 34.26 2.26
C LEU A 334 -12.28 35.36 1.76
N GLU A 335 -12.01 36.35 2.60
CA GLU A 335 -10.95 37.35 2.37
C GLU A 335 -9.62 36.83 2.93
N VAL A 336 -8.57 36.84 2.10
CA VAL A 336 -7.24 36.33 2.45
C VAL A 336 -6.18 37.32 1.99
N SER A 337 -5.25 37.69 2.87
CA SER A 337 -4.12 38.56 2.54
C SER A 337 -3.02 37.81 1.79
N ASN A 338 -2.15 38.54 1.08
CA ASN A 338 -0.99 37.94 0.42
C ASN A 338 -0.05 37.26 1.44
N GLU A 339 0.13 37.85 2.62
CA GLU A 339 0.95 37.28 3.71
C GLU A 339 0.42 35.91 4.17
N GLN A 340 -0.90 35.76 4.30
CA GLN A 340 -1.52 34.47 4.65
C GLN A 340 -1.30 33.41 3.56
N ILE A 341 -1.29 33.81 2.29
CA ILE A 341 -1.03 32.91 1.16
C ILE A 341 0.44 32.50 1.14
N GLU A 342 1.36 33.45 1.34
CA GLU A 342 2.80 33.17 1.43
C GLU A 342 3.13 32.24 2.59
N GLU A 343 2.54 32.46 3.77
CA GLU A 343 2.66 31.57 4.92
C GLU A 343 2.14 30.16 4.58
N ALA A 344 0.98 30.06 3.90
CA ALA A 344 0.40 28.79 3.51
C ALA A 344 1.29 28.00 2.54
N LEU A 345 1.84 28.67 1.52
CA LEU A 345 2.77 28.05 0.57
C LEU A 345 4.04 27.56 1.26
N THR A 346 4.59 28.38 2.15
CA THR A 346 5.83 28.07 2.86
C THR A 346 5.67 26.88 3.80
N LEU A 347 4.51 26.74 4.45
CA LEU A 347 4.24 25.67 5.42
C LEU A 347 3.65 24.38 4.83
N ASN A 348 3.15 24.40 3.58
CA ASN A 348 2.37 23.29 3.02
C ASN A 348 2.65 22.97 1.54
N TYR A 349 3.42 23.79 0.83
CA TYR A 349 3.57 23.67 -0.62
C TYR A 349 5.01 23.33 -1.01
N PHE A 350 5.98 24.15 -0.60
CA PHE A 350 7.38 23.99 -1.01
C PHE A 350 8.14 23.03 -0.08
N GLY A 351 8.68 21.95 -0.63
CA GLY A 351 9.50 20.95 0.08
C GLY A 351 10.60 21.56 0.93
N ASP A 352 11.40 22.46 0.34
CA ASP A 352 12.55 23.08 1.01
C ASP A 352 12.16 23.90 2.25
N SER A 353 11.13 24.75 2.09
CA SER A 353 10.64 25.61 3.17
C SER A 353 10.04 24.78 4.32
N MET A 354 9.27 23.75 3.99
CA MET A 354 8.70 22.82 4.98
C MET A 354 9.80 22.11 5.77
N PHE A 355 10.83 21.62 5.08
CA PHE A 355 11.98 20.96 5.71
C PHE A 355 12.74 21.89 6.65
N LYS A 356 13.07 23.10 6.21
CA LYS A 356 13.80 24.10 7.02
C LYS A 356 13.03 24.52 8.27
N GLN A 357 11.71 24.62 8.18
CA GLN A 357 10.86 24.98 9.32
C GLN A 357 10.47 23.80 10.21
N LYS A 358 10.87 22.57 9.84
CA LYS A 358 10.47 21.32 10.51
C LYS A 358 8.95 21.25 10.68
N ARG A 359 8.22 21.62 9.64
CA ARG A 359 6.76 21.68 9.59
C ARG A 359 6.21 21.07 8.31
N HIS A 360 5.00 20.53 8.39
CA HIS A 360 4.26 20.05 7.21
C HIS A 360 2.75 20.24 7.42
N GLY A 361 1.99 20.21 6.33
CA GLY A 361 0.53 20.21 6.26
C GLY A 361 -0.13 18.84 6.33
N ALA A 362 -1.22 18.69 5.58
CA ALA A 362 -1.95 17.44 5.40
C ALA A 362 -1.23 16.47 4.44
N CYS A 363 -1.95 15.44 3.93
CA CYS A 363 -1.40 14.36 3.09
C CYS A 363 -0.51 14.87 1.94
N ILE A 364 -1.01 15.80 1.12
CA ILE A 364 -0.26 16.32 -0.04
C ILE A 364 1.04 17.05 0.33
N SER A 365 1.02 17.79 1.43
CA SER A 365 2.21 18.50 1.91
C SER A 365 3.26 17.51 2.43
N ARG A 366 2.85 16.46 3.14
CA ARG A 366 3.74 15.38 3.56
C ARG A 366 4.33 14.62 2.38
N ALA A 367 3.51 14.30 1.37
CA ALA A 367 3.96 13.63 0.17
C ALA A 367 5.00 14.47 -0.58
N ARG A 368 4.74 15.78 -0.76
CA ARG A 368 5.70 16.71 -1.37
C ARG A 368 7.00 16.81 -0.60
N LEU A 369 6.91 16.95 0.73
CA LEU A 369 8.09 17.01 1.60
C LEU A 369 8.93 15.72 1.48
N LEU A 370 8.30 14.55 1.58
CA LEU A 370 8.99 13.26 1.46
C LEU A 370 9.62 13.09 0.09
N ALA A 371 8.89 13.38 -0.99
CA ALA A 371 9.45 13.33 -2.34
C ALA A 371 10.63 14.29 -2.49
N SER A 372 10.56 15.51 -1.95
CA SER A 372 11.68 16.48 -1.97
C SER A 372 12.91 15.97 -1.23
N MET A 373 12.71 15.36 -0.06
CA MET A 373 13.80 14.74 0.73
C MET A 373 14.44 13.56 0.00
N LEU A 374 13.63 12.71 -0.65
CA LEU A 374 14.12 11.58 -1.45
C LEU A 374 14.91 12.06 -2.68
N ARG A 375 14.42 13.10 -3.36
CA ARG A 375 15.14 13.73 -4.48
C ARG A 375 16.47 14.33 -4.04
N ALA A 376 16.49 15.03 -2.90
CA ALA A 376 17.72 15.54 -2.31
C ALA A 376 18.70 14.42 -1.96
N ALA A 377 18.20 13.24 -1.55
CA ALA A 377 18.99 12.04 -1.31
C ALA A 377 19.49 11.35 -2.60
N GLY A 378 19.03 11.78 -3.78
CA GLY A 378 19.36 11.17 -5.08
C GLY A 378 18.47 9.99 -5.48
N ILE A 379 17.36 9.77 -4.77
CA ILE A 379 16.39 8.72 -5.08
C ILE A 379 15.32 9.28 -6.03
N PRO A 380 15.11 8.69 -7.23
CA PRO A 380 14.02 9.07 -8.12
C PRO A 380 12.68 8.94 -7.40
N ALA A 381 11.99 10.06 -7.24
CA ALA A 381 10.72 10.11 -6.54
C ALA A 381 9.72 11.00 -7.28
N ARG A 382 8.43 10.66 -7.20
CA ARG A 382 7.31 11.47 -7.67
C ARG A 382 6.17 11.43 -6.67
N VAL A 383 5.14 12.25 -6.90
CA VAL A 383 3.93 12.26 -6.08
C VAL A 383 2.78 11.71 -6.92
N SER A 384 1.79 11.12 -6.26
CA SER A 384 0.54 10.69 -6.88
C SER A 384 -0.68 11.13 -6.05
N MET A 385 -1.84 11.15 -6.69
CA MET A 385 -3.13 11.42 -6.07
C MET A 385 -4.03 10.21 -6.30
N ALA A 386 -4.69 9.81 -5.22
CA ALA A 386 -5.59 8.68 -5.19
C ALA A 386 -6.92 9.08 -4.56
N VAL A 387 -8.01 8.39 -4.92
CA VAL A 387 -9.37 8.67 -4.45
C VAL A 387 -9.95 7.50 -3.70
N PRO A 388 -10.76 7.75 -2.65
CA PRO A 388 -11.39 6.65 -1.95
C PRO A 388 -12.34 5.88 -2.88
N MET A 389 -12.30 4.56 -2.87
CA MET A 389 -13.13 3.65 -3.66
C MET A 389 -14.62 3.89 -3.42
N LEU A 390 -14.98 4.41 -2.26
CA LEU A 390 -16.33 4.85 -1.96
C LEU A 390 -16.33 6.30 -1.52
N TYR A 391 -17.08 7.11 -2.25
CA TYR A 391 -17.34 8.50 -1.93
C TYR A 391 -18.59 8.60 -1.04
N TYR A 392 -18.45 9.01 0.22
CA TYR A 392 -19.61 9.24 1.10
C TYR A 392 -20.05 10.71 1.04
N TYR A 393 -21.24 10.95 0.50
CA TYR A 393 -21.99 12.19 0.67
C TYR A 393 -23.37 11.84 1.25
N LYS A 394 -23.83 12.57 2.28
CA LYS A 394 -25.06 12.27 3.01
C LYS A 394 -26.26 12.14 2.06
N GLY A 395 -27.06 11.09 2.25
CA GLY A 395 -28.39 10.92 1.65
C GLY A 395 -28.46 10.15 0.34
N THR A 396 -27.35 9.63 -0.21
CA THR A 396 -27.35 9.04 -1.56
C THR A 396 -27.75 7.57 -1.63
N GLY A 397 -27.76 6.82 -0.52
CA GLY A 397 -28.04 5.37 -0.52
C GLY A 397 -26.96 4.49 -1.19
N GLU A 398 -26.13 5.09 -2.06
CA GLU A 398 -25.00 4.50 -2.80
C GLU A 398 -24.05 3.73 -1.88
N TRP A 399 -23.70 4.30 -0.72
CA TRP A 399 -22.86 3.62 0.28
C TRP A 399 -23.38 2.23 0.67
N LYS A 400 -24.65 2.14 1.07
CA LYS A 400 -25.25 0.87 1.51
C LYS A 400 -25.38 -0.10 0.35
N HIS A 401 -25.71 0.42 -0.83
CA HIS A 401 -25.85 -0.38 -2.04
C HIS A 401 -24.52 -1.00 -2.45
N LEU A 402 -23.46 -0.21 -2.54
CA LEU A 402 -22.13 -0.66 -2.97
C LEU A 402 -21.45 -1.54 -1.92
N MET A 403 -21.57 -1.20 -0.63
CA MET A 403 -21.00 -2.03 0.45
C MET A 403 -21.63 -3.43 0.53
N LYS A 404 -22.88 -3.61 0.12
CA LYS A 404 -23.53 -4.93 0.08
C LYS A 404 -22.89 -5.86 -0.95
N ASN A 405 -22.19 -5.30 -1.94
CA ASN A 405 -21.58 -6.07 -3.02
C ASN A 405 -20.13 -6.49 -2.72
N LEU A 406 -19.63 -6.26 -1.49
CA LEU A 406 -18.37 -6.84 -1.03
C LEU A 406 -18.68 -8.04 -0.12
N SER A 407 -18.31 -9.24 -0.54
CA SER A 407 -18.48 -10.48 0.23
C SER A 407 -17.46 -10.63 1.35
N ASN A 408 -16.23 -10.12 1.18
CA ASN A 408 -15.15 -10.30 2.14
C ASN A 408 -15.28 -9.33 3.33
N GLU A 409 -15.73 -9.82 4.48
CA GLU A 409 -16.01 -9.00 5.66
C GLU A 409 -14.79 -8.24 6.20
N ALA A 410 -13.57 -8.78 6.07
CA ALA A 410 -12.35 -8.13 6.55
C ALA A 410 -11.99 -6.92 5.68
N VAL A 411 -12.26 -7.03 4.38
CA VAL A 411 -12.04 -5.97 3.41
C VAL A 411 -13.18 -4.95 3.46
N ALA A 412 -14.43 -5.41 3.47
CA ALA A 412 -15.63 -4.61 3.69
C ALA A 412 -15.58 -3.81 5.01
N GLY A 413 -15.12 -4.43 6.10
CA GLY A 413 -14.90 -3.77 7.39
C GLY A 413 -13.81 -2.69 7.36
N GLY A 414 -12.83 -2.84 6.46
CA GLY A 414 -11.82 -1.81 6.16
C GLY A 414 -12.41 -0.57 5.47
N TYR A 415 -13.45 -0.74 4.63
CA TYR A 415 -14.22 0.37 4.06
C TYR A 415 -15.19 0.98 5.07
N ALA A 416 -15.79 0.16 5.94
CA ALA A 416 -16.82 0.57 6.91
C ALA A 416 -16.31 1.41 8.10
N TYR A 417 -15.20 2.13 7.96
CA TYR A 417 -14.57 2.96 8.99
C TYR A 417 -15.46 4.15 9.39
N LEU A 418 -16.48 3.84 10.20
CA LEU A 418 -17.58 4.68 10.67
C LEU A 418 -18.49 5.24 9.56
N PRO A 419 -19.82 5.03 9.60
CA PRO A 419 -20.71 6.08 9.10
C PRO A 419 -20.28 7.38 9.80
N PRO A 420 -20.03 8.50 9.09
CA PRO A 420 -19.51 9.69 9.74
C PRO A 420 -20.42 10.04 10.91
N SER A 421 -19.82 10.14 12.10
CA SER A 421 -20.50 10.44 13.36
C SER A 421 -21.15 11.83 13.39
N ALA A 422 -21.05 12.60 12.30
CA ALA A 422 -21.64 13.90 12.11
C ALA A 422 -22.28 14.00 10.70
N PRO A 423 -23.55 14.41 10.58
CA PRO A 423 -24.27 14.53 9.30
C PRO A 423 -23.71 15.56 8.30
N ASN A 424 -22.59 16.24 8.58
CA ASN A 424 -22.10 17.40 7.83
C ASN A 424 -20.60 17.31 7.44
N GLU A 425 -19.89 16.22 7.73
CA GLU A 425 -18.43 16.16 7.53
C GLU A 425 -18.06 15.24 6.36
N VAL A 426 -17.67 15.83 5.23
CA VAL A 426 -16.89 15.11 4.22
C VAL A 426 -15.43 15.09 4.69
N LYS A 427 -14.87 13.92 5.01
CA LYS A 427 -13.59 13.83 5.73
C LYS A 427 -12.34 13.70 4.85
N ILE A 428 -12.41 13.03 3.69
CA ILE A 428 -11.25 12.85 2.81
C ILE A 428 -11.66 12.93 1.36
N VAL A 429 -10.98 13.80 0.62
CA VAL A 429 -11.29 14.18 -0.78
C VAL A 429 -10.47 13.42 -1.81
N GLY A 430 -9.24 13.17 -1.41
CA GLY A 430 -8.23 12.42 -2.09
C GLY A 430 -7.09 12.23 -1.09
N HIS A 431 -6.19 11.34 -1.42
CA HIS A 431 -5.01 11.04 -0.65
C HIS A 431 -3.80 11.14 -1.57
N SER A 432 -2.78 11.86 -1.13
CA SER A 432 -1.53 11.95 -1.90
C SER A 432 -0.54 10.94 -1.38
N GLN A 433 0.11 10.24 -2.30
CA GLN A 433 1.14 9.25 -2.00
C GLN A 433 2.46 9.71 -2.62
N VAL A 434 3.55 9.11 -2.18
CA VAL A 434 4.86 9.25 -2.85
C VAL A 434 5.13 7.96 -3.60
N GLU A 435 5.79 8.04 -4.74
CA GLU A 435 6.30 6.87 -5.44
C GLU A 435 7.80 7.01 -5.60
N VAL A 436 8.54 5.94 -5.32
CA VAL A 436 9.98 5.84 -5.58
C VAL A 436 10.23 4.79 -6.64
N TYR A 437 11.20 5.03 -7.50
CA TYR A 437 11.56 4.05 -8.52
C TYR A 437 12.69 3.15 -8.00
N LEU A 438 12.36 1.88 -7.73
CA LEU A 438 13.26 0.85 -7.21
C LEU A 438 13.05 -0.45 -7.99
N ASN A 439 14.15 -1.13 -8.35
CA ASN A 439 14.13 -2.43 -9.03
C ASN A 439 13.21 -2.43 -10.25
N ASN A 440 13.40 -1.46 -11.13
CA ASN A 440 12.64 -1.26 -12.36
C ASN A 440 11.14 -0.93 -12.18
N HIS A 441 10.66 -0.71 -10.95
CA HIS A 441 9.26 -0.43 -10.64
C HIS A 441 9.04 0.86 -9.87
N TRP A 442 7.91 1.51 -10.12
CA TRP A 442 7.41 2.55 -9.22
C TRP A 442 6.72 1.92 -8.01
N ILE A 443 7.27 2.17 -6.83
CA ILE A 443 6.78 1.65 -5.56
C ILE A 443 6.11 2.76 -4.78
N ARG A 444 4.83 2.57 -4.45
CA ARG A 444 4.05 3.48 -3.62
C ARG A 444 4.58 3.47 -2.17
N LEU A 445 4.85 4.64 -1.62
CA LEU A 445 5.29 4.90 -0.25
C LEU A 445 4.24 5.67 0.54
N GLY A 446 3.98 5.21 1.76
CA GLY A 446 3.32 5.99 2.80
C GLY A 446 4.26 7.02 3.45
N TYR A 447 3.70 7.87 4.29
CA TYR A 447 4.46 8.95 4.96
C TYR A 447 4.43 8.89 6.50
N GLN A 448 3.81 7.88 7.13
CA GLN A 448 3.85 7.72 8.60
C GLN A 448 4.74 6.56 9.07
N ILE A 449 5.46 6.79 10.17
CA ILE A 449 6.36 5.80 10.83
C ILE A 449 5.61 4.52 11.26
N ASN A 450 4.31 4.61 11.58
CA ASN A 450 3.47 3.48 11.97
C ASN A 450 2.69 2.85 10.80
N GLU A 451 2.79 3.42 9.59
CA GLU A 451 2.26 2.82 8.37
C GLU A 451 3.24 1.80 7.77
N GLY A 452 4.45 1.68 8.36
CA GLY A 452 5.54 0.86 7.85
C GLY A 452 6.21 1.50 6.62
N PRO A 453 7.48 1.20 6.33
CA PRO A 453 8.20 1.91 5.29
C PRO A 453 7.63 1.70 3.88
N LEU A 454 6.81 0.67 3.67
CA LEU A 454 6.56 0.09 2.35
C LEU A 454 5.16 -0.50 2.16
N PHE A 455 4.16 0.03 2.85
CA PHE A 455 2.78 -0.39 2.59
C PHE A 455 2.01 0.63 1.75
N ALA A 456 2.06 0.38 0.44
CA ALA A 456 0.81 0.22 -0.30
C ALA A 456 -0.13 -0.71 0.47
N GLY A 457 -1.35 -0.25 0.78
CA GLY A 457 -2.38 -1.08 1.42
C GLY A 457 -2.79 -0.69 2.84
N THR A 458 -2.21 0.35 3.47
CA THR A 458 -2.97 1.15 4.48
C THR A 458 -4.04 1.98 3.80
N ASP A 459 -3.79 2.36 2.55
CA ASP A 459 -4.76 2.85 1.58
C ASP A 459 -5.60 1.70 0.98
N LYS A 460 -6.15 0.80 1.81
CA LYS A 460 -7.20 -0.17 1.39
C LYS A 460 -8.30 0.47 0.55
N ILE A 461 -8.41 1.79 0.69
CA ILE A 461 -9.47 2.63 0.22
C ILE A 461 -9.10 3.38 -1.05
N PHE A 462 -7.84 3.54 -1.46
CA PHE A 462 -7.53 4.54 -2.49
C PHE A 462 -7.13 3.96 -3.85
N ILE A 463 -7.85 4.40 -4.88
CA ILE A 463 -7.56 4.16 -6.28
C ILE A 463 -6.71 5.34 -6.77
N LYS A 464 -5.46 5.09 -7.14
CA LYS A 464 -4.61 6.08 -7.79
C LYS A 464 -5.28 6.51 -9.09
N ILE A 465 -5.30 7.83 -9.34
CA ILE A 465 -5.92 8.42 -10.54
C ILE A 465 -4.93 9.26 -11.36
N VAL A 466 -3.87 9.78 -10.74
CA VAL A 466 -2.85 10.58 -11.43
C VAL A 466 -1.55 10.53 -10.64
N ASP A 467 -0.43 10.56 -11.35
CA ASP A 467 0.89 10.91 -10.81
C ASP A 467 1.51 12.04 -11.63
N ALA A 468 2.54 12.69 -11.06
CA ALA A 468 3.31 13.70 -11.76
C ALA A 468 4.71 13.85 -11.16
N GLN A 469 5.67 14.20 -12.03
CA GLN A 469 7.01 14.61 -11.62
C GLN A 469 6.99 15.92 -10.84
N ASP A 470 6.10 16.84 -11.17
CA ASP A 470 5.88 18.09 -10.46
C ASP A 470 4.38 18.24 -10.28
N PHE A 471 3.91 18.30 -9.03
CA PHE A 471 2.48 18.38 -8.78
C PHE A 471 1.93 19.78 -9.08
N ALA A 472 2.78 20.79 -9.23
CA ALA A 472 2.39 22.11 -9.73
C ALA A 472 1.90 22.06 -11.20
N GLU A 473 2.35 21.07 -11.98
CA GLU A 473 1.92 20.86 -13.37
C GLU A 473 0.51 20.28 -13.48
N VAL A 474 -0.03 19.76 -12.37
CA VAL A 474 -1.38 19.20 -12.32
C VAL A 474 -2.36 20.27 -11.86
N ASP A 475 -3.12 20.81 -12.81
CA ASP A 475 -4.14 21.83 -12.54
C ASP A 475 -5.41 21.22 -11.90
N PHE A 476 -5.40 21.12 -10.57
CA PHE A 476 -6.53 20.64 -9.78
C PHE A 476 -7.64 21.70 -9.60
N THR A 477 -7.38 22.99 -9.85
CA THR A 477 -8.33 24.06 -9.50
C THR A 477 -9.61 24.00 -10.33
N LYS A 478 -9.51 23.45 -11.54
CA LYS A 478 -10.64 23.32 -12.49
C LYS A 478 -11.74 22.36 -12.02
N THR A 479 -11.40 21.29 -11.30
CA THR A 479 -12.32 20.16 -11.07
C THR A 479 -12.25 19.60 -9.65
N TRP A 480 -11.10 19.73 -8.98
CA TRP A 480 -10.84 19.15 -7.65
C TRP A 480 -10.71 20.19 -6.55
N SER A 481 -11.04 21.46 -6.81
CA SER A 481 -11.12 22.47 -5.75
C SER A 481 -12.23 22.11 -4.75
N PHE A 482 -12.05 22.46 -3.46
CA PHE A 482 -12.98 22.06 -2.40
C PHE A 482 -14.45 22.42 -2.68
N VAL A 483 -14.70 23.59 -3.26
CA VAL A 483 -16.06 24.06 -3.62
C VAL A 483 -16.69 23.24 -4.73
N LYS A 484 -15.92 22.96 -5.78
CA LYS A 484 -16.39 22.13 -6.90
C LYS A 484 -16.52 20.68 -6.48
N TRP A 485 -15.71 20.22 -5.55
CA TRP A 485 -15.75 18.84 -5.08
C TRP A 485 -17.09 18.48 -4.42
N VAL A 486 -17.57 19.37 -3.54
CA VAL A 486 -18.87 19.19 -2.86
C VAL A 486 -20.05 19.29 -3.84
N LYS A 487 -19.98 20.19 -4.81
CA LYS A 487 -21.10 20.49 -5.73
C LYS A 487 -21.13 19.61 -6.98
N GLU A 488 -19.98 19.36 -7.57
CA GLU A 488 -19.81 18.77 -8.90
C GLU A 488 -19.25 17.35 -8.90
N ARG A 489 -18.85 16.81 -7.73
CA ARG A 489 -18.33 15.44 -7.52
C ARG A 489 -17.36 14.99 -8.61
N PRO A 490 -16.04 15.25 -8.55
CA PRO A 490 -15.15 14.90 -9.65
C PRO A 490 -14.97 13.39 -9.85
N TYR A 491 -15.46 12.56 -8.92
CA TYR A 491 -15.63 11.16 -9.19
C TYR A 491 -16.85 10.56 -8.48
N ARG A 492 -17.29 9.40 -8.97
CA ARG A 492 -18.21 8.50 -8.25
C ARG A 492 -17.97 7.05 -8.66
N THR A 493 -18.24 6.15 -7.74
CA THR A 493 -18.21 4.70 -7.98
C THR A 493 -19.62 4.26 -8.35
N VAL A 494 -19.77 3.69 -9.55
CA VAL A 494 -21.08 3.28 -10.08
C VAL A 494 -21.31 1.78 -9.95
N GLU A 495 -20.24 0.99 -9.97
CA GLU A 495 -20.28 -0.45 -9.71
C GLU A 495 -19.14 -0.82 -8.78
N LEU A 496 -19.40 -1.79 -7.92
CA LEU A 496 -18.43 -2.36 -7.00
C LEU A 496 -18.77 -3.84 -6.80
N SER A 497 -17.77 -4.70 -6.89
CA SER A 497 -17.84 -6.12 -6.55
C SER A 497 -16.46 -6.62 -6.15
N ASP A 498 -16.38 -7.63 -5.31
CA ASP A 498 -15.16 -8.38 -5.05
C ASP A 498 -15.27 -9.81 -5.55
N GLN A 499 -14.11 -10.45 -5.64
CA GLN A 499 -13.95 -11.84 -6.04
C GLN A 499 -12.92 -12.45 -5.11
N ASP A 500 -13.32 -13.51 -4.39
CA ASP A 500 -12.39 -14.37 -3.69
C ASP A 500 -11.57 -15.17 -4.72
N SER A 501 -10.38 -15.62 -4.31
CA SER A 501 -9.57 -16.47 -5.19
C SER A 501 -10.38 -17.72 -5.56
N LYS A 502 -10.39 -18.11 -6.86
CA LYS A 502 -10.88 -19.42 -7.34
C LYS A 502 -10.37 -20.56 -6.43
N TYR A 503 -9.20 -20.38 -5.84
CA TYR A 503 -8.46 -21.35 -5.04
C TYR A 503 -8.49 -21.10 -3.53
N GLU A 504 -9.34 -20.20 -3.00
CA GLU A 504 -9.57 -20.08 -1.55
C GLU A 504 -10.59 -21.11 -1.02
N SER A 505 -11.59 -21.47 -1.83
CA SER A 505 -12.69 -22.36 -1.45
C SER A 505 -12.28 -23.83 -1.24
N LEU A 506 -11.14 -24.27 -1.81
CA LEU A 506 -10.58 -25.60 -1.60
C LEU A 506 -9.91 -25.79 -0.24
N PHE A 507 -9.69 -24.72 0.54
CA PHE A 507 -8.84 -24.79 1.74
C PHE A 507 -9.46 -24.26 3.04
N VAL A 508 -10.66 -23.67 2.98
CA VAL A 508 -11.40 -23.19 4.18
C VAL A 508 -12.40 -24.24 4.71
N HIS A 509 -12.63 -25.33 3.97
CA HIS A 509 -13.48 -26.44 4.43
C HIS A 509 -12.71 -27.76 4.50
N SER A 510 -11.89 -27.92 5.53
CA SER A 510 -11.41 -29.25 5.95
C SER A 510 -11.56 -29.47 7.46
N GLU A 511 -12.71 -29.09 8.02
CA GLU A 511 -13.12 -29.54 9.37
C GLU A 511 -14.26 -30.56 9.35
N GLN A 512 -14.81 -30.95 8.19
CA GLN A 512 -15.89 -31.95 8.11
C GLN A 512 -15.53 -33.32 7.54
N ASP A 513 -14.39 -33.51 6.85
CA ASP A 513 -14.05 -34.81 6.24
C ASP A 513 -13.02 -35.66 7.01
N MET A 514 -12.85 -35.42 8.32
CA MET A 514 -12.02 -36.28 9.19
C MET A 514 -12.82 -37.21 10.12
N SER A 515 -14.16 -37.32 9.96
CA SER A 515 -14.94 -38.33 10.69
C SER A 515 -15.02 -39.69 9.99
N ASP A 516 -14.63 -39.80 8.71
CA ASP A 516 -14.92 -40.99 7.90
C ASP A 516 -13.69 -41.85 7.56
N ILE A 517 -12.54 -41.61 8.19
CA ILE A 517 -11.34 -42.46 8.10
C ILE A 517 -10.92 -42.93 9.48
N GLN A 518 -11.83 -43.58 10.20
CA GLN A 518 -11.49 -44.53 11.27
C GLN A 518 -12.57 -45.62 11.31
N THR A 519 -12.47 -46.61 10.42
CA THR A 519 -12.86 -48.01 10.68
C THR A 519 -12.52 -48.86 9.45
N LYS A 520 -11.24 -49.24 9.33
CA LYS A 520 -10.79 -50.45 8.64
C LYS A 520 -9.30 -50.65 8.89
N GLY A 521 -8.94 -51.76 9.52
CA GLY A 521 -7.55 -52.17 9.72
C GLY A 521 -7.25 -52.73 11.10
N ASP A 522 -7.82 -53.90 11.38
CA ASP A 522 -7.20 -55.06 12.04
C ASP A 522 -6.18 -54.81 13.16
N PHE A 523 -6.61 -55.14 14.39
CA PHE A 523 -5.75 -55.84 15.34
C PHE A 523 -6.44 -57.13 15.76
N GLU A 524 -5.82 -58.25 15.40
CA GLU A 524 -6.07 -59.55 15.99
C GLU A 524 -5.81 -59.48 17.49
N ASP A 525 -6.76 -59.96 18.29
CA ASP A 525 -6.40 -60.66 19.52
C ASP A 525 -7.34 -61.83 19.77
N VAL A 526 -6.72 -63.00 19.78
CA VAL A 526 -7.31 -64.31 20.00
C VAL A 526 -7.46 -64.50 21.52
N LYS A 527 -8.70 -64.67 22.02
CA LYS A 527 -9.09 -65.83 22.87
C LYS A 527 -10.45 -65.66 23.56
N ASN A 528 -11.22 -66.74 23.40
CA ASN A 528 -12.10 -67.39 24.38
C ASN A 528 -13.51 -66.85 24.66
N ASN A 529 -14.48 -67.64 24.16
CA ASN A 529 -15.57 -68.29 24.91
C ASN A 529 -16.34 -67.45 25.95
N SER A 530 -17.63 -67.18 25.72
CA SER A 530 -18.71 -68.13 26.08
C SER A 530 -20.09 -67.44 26.10
N SER A 531 -21.05 -68.06 25.41
CA SER A 531 -22.47 -68.22 25.77
C SER A 531 -23.35 -67.02 26.20
N ALA A 532 -24.43 -66.86 25.41
CA ALA A 532 -25.84 -66.76 25.83
C ALA A 532 -26.27 -65.64 26.80
N LYS A 533 -27.05 -64.67 26.31
CA LYS A 533 -28.52 -64.71 26.29
C LYS A 533 -29.08 -63.51 25.53
#